data_AF-A0AAW0BPH9-F1
#
_entry.id   AF-A0AAW0BPH9-F1
#
_cell.length_a   1.000
_cell.length_b   1.000
_cell.length_c   1.000
_cell.angle_alpha   90.00
_cell.angle_beta   90.00
_cell.angle_gamma   90.00
#
_symmetry.space_group_name_H-M   'P 1'
#
loop_
_entity.id
_entity.type
_entity.pdbx_description
1 polymer ?
#
loop_
_entity_poly.entity_id
_entity_poly.type
_entity_poly.pdbx_seq_one_letter_code
_entity_poly.pdbx_strand_id
1 'polypeptide(L)'
;MSGANAHTVDQPISGAPKLPSEVVEPTRSNTAPQQGSTQPGSGSAVHETTGAQSTEQPHLSFKEQVIGVAQKTRGTVLNKPDLKEHGEQVLAGNAPAVKPGHE
;
A
#
# COMPACT_ATOMS: atom_id res chain seq x y z
N MET A 1 47.44 53.75 29.44
CA MET A 1 46.68 52.49 29.63
C MET A 1 45.31 52.74 29.00
N SER A 2 45.14 52.51 27.70
CA SER A 2 44.63 51.26 27.09
C SER A 2 43.38 50.71 27.79
N GLY A 3 42.26 50.65 27.07
CA GLY A 3 41.06 49.95 27.49
C GLY A 3 39.77 50.52 26.90
N ALA A 4 39.55 50.34 25.60
CA ALA A 4 38.23 50.47 25.01
C ALA A 4 37.34 49.32 25.50
N ASN A 5 36.20 49.62 26.11
CA ASN A 5 35.13 48.64 26.29
C ASN A 5 33.90 49.16 25.53
N ALA A 6 33.81 48.73 24.28
CA ALA A 6 32.57 48.78 23.52
C ALA A 6 31.58 47.84 24.21
N HIS A 7 30.61 48.41 24.93
CA HIS A 7 29.40 47.69 25.28
C HIS A 7 28.60 47.50 24.00
N THR A 8 28.77 46.33 23.38
CA THR A 8 27.95 45.88 22.25
C THR A 8 26.50 45.83 22.71
N VAL A 9 25.68 46.60 22.00
CA VAL A 9 24.24 46.71 22.17
C VAL A 9 23.59 45.36 21.82
N ASP A 10 23.12 44.63 22.83
CA ASP A 10 22.22 43.49 22.61
C ASP A 10 20.78 44.04 22.51
N GLN A 11 20.42 44.51 21.31
CA GLN A 11 19.03 44.80 20.98
C GLN A 11 18.37 43.49 20.54
N PRO A 12 17.24 43.06 21.15
CA PRO A 12 16.50 41.94 20.63
C PRO A 12 15.93 42.33 19.27
N ILE A 13 16.38 41.63 18.22
CA ILE A 13 15.82 41.76 16.87
C ILE A 13 14.32 41.41 16.90
N SER A 14 13.49 42.45 16.97
CA SER A 14 12.02 42.41 16.97
C SER A 14 11.50 41.94 15.60
N GLY A 15 11.71 40.67 15.28
CA GLY A 15 11.31 40.09 13.99
C GLY A 15 11.95 38.76 13.61
N ALA A 16 12.79 38.15 14.46
CA ALA A 16 13.28 36.80 14.17
C ALA A 16 12.10 35.80 14.16
N PRO A 17 11.97 34.94 13.14
CA PRO A 17 10.95 33.91 13.12
C PRO A 17 11.17 32.97 14.31
N LYS A 18 10.16 32.90 15.20
CA LYS A 18 10.21 32.03 16.38
C LYS A 18 10.35 30.59 15.95
N LEU A 19 11.13 29.82 16.71
CA LEU A 19 11.24 28.39 16.46
C LEU A 19 9.89 27.73 16.73
N PRO A 20 9.46 26.73 15.95
CA PRO A 20 8.17 26.07 16.16
C PRO A 20 7.97 25.54 17.59
N SER A 21 9.07 25.13 18.25
CA SER A 21 9.10 24.69 19.65
C SER A 21 8.88 25.80 20.69
N GLU A 22 9.00 27.08 20.31
CA GLU A 22 8.76 28.25 21.16
C GLU A 22 7.35 28.83 20.96
N VAL A 23 6.60 28.32 19.98
CA VAL A 23 5.25 28.78 19.63
C VAL A 23 4.17 27.78 20.07
N VAL A 24 4.50 26.49 20.16
CA VAL A 24 3.54 25.43 20.51
C VAL A 24 4.21 24.37 21.40
N GLU A 25 3.55 24.02 22.49
CA GLU A 25 3.97 22.95 23.41
C GLU A 25 3.81 21.56 22.77
N PRO A 26 4.74 20.60 23.01
CA PRO A 26 4.62 19.24 22.49
C PRO A 26 3.35 18.55 22.99
N THR A 27 2.46 18.19 22.06
CA THR A 27 1.26 17.41 22.39
C THR A 27 1.63 15.94 22.53
N ARG A 28 1.38 15.32 23.69
CA ARG A 28 1.49 13.87 23.88
C ARG A 28 0.12 13.22 23.73
N SER A 29 0.05 12.16 22.93
CA SER A 29 -1.13 11.31 22.87
C SER A 29 -1.01 10.17 23.87
N ASN A 30 -1.99 10.03 24.76
CA ASN A 30 -2.10 8.89 25.69
C ASN A 30 -3.11 7.84 25.19
N THR A 31 -3.66 8.03 23.99
CA THR A 31 -4.59 7.06 23.40
C THR A 31 -3.82 5.80 23.05
N ALA A 32 -4.31 4.64 23.47
CA ALA A 32 -3.75 3.37 23.06
C ALA A 32 -3.67 3.33 21.51
N PRO A 33 -2.55 2.90 20.92
CA PRO A 33 -2.49 2.73 19.47
C PRO A 33 -3.64 1.82 19.05
N GLN A 34 -4.37 2.20 18.00
CA GLN A 34 -5.41 1.35 17.43
C GLN A 34 -4.69 0.16 16.77
N GLN A 35 -4.40 -0.86 17.56
CA GLN A 35 -3.88 -2.12 17.06
C GLN A 35 -5.07 -2.87 16.48
N GLY A 36 -5.12 -2.95 15.16
CA GLY A 36 -6.05 -3.84 14.47
C GLY A 36 -5.89 -5.26 15.01
N SER A 37 -7.01 -5.96 15.13
CA SER A 37 -7.03 -7.36 15.59
C SER A 37 -6.07 -8.18 14.73
N THR A 38 -4.99 -8.70 15.31
CA THR A 38 -4.12 -9.70 14.67
C THR A 38 -4.63 -11.12 14.91
N GLN A 39 -5.91 -11.28 15.26
CA GLN A 39 -6.47 -12.60 15.48
C GLN A 39 -6.35 -13.40 14.17
N PRO A 40 -5.62 -14.54 14.17
CA PRO A 40 -5.60 -15.43 13.03
C PRO A 40 -7.04 -15.89 12.80
N GLY A 41 -7.63 -15.48 11.68
CA GLY A 41 -9.02 -15.80 11.32
C GLY A 41 -9.95 -14.61 11.07
N SER A 42 -9.56 -13.36 11.36
CA SER A 42 -10.40 -12.18 11.09
C SER A 42 -10.50 -11.78 9.59
N GLY A 43 -9.91 -12.57 8.68
CA GLY A 43 -9.90 -12.31 7.24
C GLY A 43 -10.66 -13.32 6.38
N SER A 44 -11.33 -14.31 6.98
CA SER A 44 -11.87 -15.47 6.24
C SER A 44 -13.35 -15.40 5.87
N ALA A 45 -14.03 -14.25 6.06
CA ALA A 45 -15.39 -14.09 5.54
C ALA A 45 -15.33 -13.77 4.04
N VAL A 46 -15.10 -14.80 3.22
CA VAL A 46 -15.43 -14.74 1.79
C VAL A 46 -16.95 -14.64 1.73
N HIS A 47 -17.48 -13.47 1.34
CA HIS A 47 -18.90 -13.34 1.03
C HIS A 47 -19.20 -14.31 -0.13
N GLU A 48 -19.91 -15.41 0.15
CA GLU A 48 -20.66 -16.10 -0.90
C GLU A 48 -21.70 -15.12 -1.41
N THR A 49 -21.42 -14.51 -2.56
CA THR A 49 -22.36 -13.62 -3.24
C THR A 49 -23.51 -14.45 -3.79
N THR A 50 -24.49 -14.72 -2.94
CA THR A 50 -25.81 -15.16 -3.37
C THR A 50 -26.47 -13.99 -4.09
N GLY A 51 -26.35 -13.99 -5.42
CA GLY A 51 -27.28 -13.34 -6.33
C GLY A 51 -27.19 -11.83 -6.48
N ALA A 52 -26.40 -11.38 -7.46
CA ALA A 52 -26.75 -10.23 -8.30
C ALA A 52 -26.14 -10.43 -9.69
N GLN A 53 -27.01 -10.56 -10.67
CA GLN A 53 -26.77 -10.81 -12.08
C GLN A 53 -25.66 -9.92 -12.68
N SER A 54 -24.80 -10.47 -13.55
CA SER A 54 -24.80 -10.14 -14.99
C SER A 54 -23.55 -10.66 -15.73
N THR A 55 -23.81 -11.18 -16.94
CA THR A 55 -22.89 -11.54 -18.03
C THR A 55 -21.92 -12.70 -17.78
N GLU A 56 -22.36 -13.93 -18.12
CA GLU A 56 -21.68 -15.04 -18.82
C GLU A 56 -20.16 -15.27 -18.64
N GLN A 57 -19.52 -14.77 -17.59
CA GLN A 57 -18.16 -15.11 -17.25
C GLN A 57 -18.18 -16.18 -16.16
N PRO A 58 -17.44 -17.29 -16.33
CA PRO A 58 -17.27 -18.26 -15.26
C PRO A 58 -16.73 -17.52 -14.04
N HIS A 59 -17.43 -17.62 -12.92
CA HIS A 59 -17.02 -16.98 -11.66
C HIS A 59 -15.79 -17.72 -11.13
N LEU A 60 -14.60 -17.30 -11.58
CA LEU A 60 -13.31 -17.86 -11.19
C LEU A 60 -13.11 -17.71 -9.68
N SER A 61 -12.46 -18.69 -9.07
CA SER A 61 -12.02 -18.52 -7.68
C SER A 61 -11.01 -17.37 -7.59
N PHE A 62 -10.97 -16.68 -6.44
CA PHE A 62 -10.01 -15.59 -6.21
C PHE A 62 -8.57 -16.02 -6.51
N LYS A 63 -8.21 -17.26 -6.18
CA LYS A 63 -6.89 -17.83 -6.45
C LYS A 63 -6.60 -17.91 -7.96
N GLU A 64 -7.56 -18.37 -8.76
CA GLU A 64 -7.40 -18.45 -10.22
C GLU A 64 -7.30 -17.06 -10.86
N GLN A 65 -8.10 -16.09 -10.38
CA GLN A 65 -8.02 -14.71 -10.82
C GLN A 65 -6.64 -14.12 -10.55
N VAL A 66 -6.11 -14.30 -9.34
CA VAL A 66 -4.76 -13.84 -8.97
C VAL A 66 -3.69 -14.48 -9.86
N ILE A 67 -3.78 -15.79 -10.09
CA ILE A 67 -2.82 -16.49 -10.96
C ILE A 67 -2.89 -15.97 -12.40
N GLY A 68 -4.09 -15.78 -12.96
CA GLY A 68 -4.28 -15.24 -14.30
C GLY A 68 -3.68 -13.84 -14.46
N VAL A 69 -3.93 -12.93 -13.50
CA VAL A 69 -3.35 -11.59 -13.48
C VAL A 69 -1.82 -11.63 -13.38
N ALA A 70 -1.28 -12.48 -12.51
CA ALA A 70 0.16 -12.64 -12.35
C ALA A 70 0.82 -13.15 -13.64
N GLN A 71 0.21 -14.14 -14.30
CA GLN A 71 0.71 -14.67 -15.57
C GLN A 71 0.65 -13.65 -16.70
N LYS A 72 -0.47 -12.93 -16.84
CA LYS A 72 -0.62 -11.84 -17.82
C LYS A 72 0.44 -10.75 -17.64
N THR A 73 0.64 -10.31 -16.39
CA THR A 73 1.62 -9.28 -16.04
C THR A 73 3.04 -9.76 -16.31
N ARG A 74 3.39 -10.96 -15.83
CA ARG A 74 4.71 -11.56 -16.04
C ARG A 74 5.02 -11.81 -17.51
N GLY A 75 4.03 -12.28 -18.29
CA GLY A 75 4.16 -12.46 -19.73
C GLY A 75 4.44 -11.14 -20.45
N THR A 76 3.75 -10.07 -20.06
CA THR A 76 3.96 -8.72 -20.62
C THR A 76 5.34 -8.17 -20.26
N VAL A 77 5.73 -8.24 -18.98
CA VAL A 77 7.01 -7.70 -18.49
C VAL A 77 8.22 -8.48 -19.06
N LEU A 78 8.10 -9.80 -19.19
CA LEU A 78 9.19 -10.65 -19.69
C LEU A 78 9.17 -10.85 -21.22
N ASN A 79 8.26 -10.18 -21.93
CA ASN A 79 8.03 -10.37 -23.37
C ASN A 79 7.82 -11.85 -23.77
N LYS A 80 7.03 -12.58 -22.97
CA LYS A 80 6.65 -13.98 -23.18
C LYS A 80 5.17 -14.07 -23.59
N PRO A 81 4.84 -14.05 -24.90
CA PRO A 81 3.46 -14.02 -25.38
C PRO A 81 2.64 -15.23 -24.90
N ASP A 82 3.19 -16.44 -24.96
CA ASP A 82 2.50 -17.67 -24.53
C ASP A 82 2.05 -17.62 -23.05
N LEU A 83 2.87 -16.99 -22.20
CA LEU A 83 2.55 -16.82 -20.77
C LEU A 83 1.47 -15.76 -20.56
N LYS A 84 1.46 -14.71 -21.39
CA LYS A 84 0.42 -13.70 -21.36
C LYS A 84 -0.92 -14.29 -21.81
N GLU A 85 -0.93 -14.99 -22.94
CA GLU A 85 -2.12 -15.64 -23.51
C GLU A 85 -2.70 -16.68 -22.55
N HIS A 86 -1.85 -17.50 -21.92
CA HIS A 86 -2.31 -18.43 -20.91
C HIS A 86 -2.95 -17.71 -19.71
N GLY A 87 -2.36 -16.59 -19.24
CA GLY A 87 -2.97 -15.78 -18.18
C GLY A 87 -4.33 -15.21 -18.58
N GLU A 88 -4.51 -14.81 -19.83
CA GLU A 88 -5.79 -14.35 -20.38
C GLU A 88 -6.80 -15.48 -20.51
N GLN A 89 -6.38 -16.69 -20.92
CA GLN A 89 -7.23 -17.87 -20.97
C GLN A 89 -7.69 -18.33 -19.58
N VAL A 90 -6.82 -18.22 -18.56
CA VAL A 90 -7.19 -18.48 -17.16
C VAL A 90 -8.25 -17.47 -16.70
N LEU A 91 -8.08 -16.19 -17.01
CA LEU A 91 -9.05 -15.13 -16.68
C LEU A 91 -10.38 -15.26 -17.44
N ALA A 92 -10.36 -15.88 -18.62
CA ALA A 92 -11.56 -16.21 -19.38
C ALA A 92 -12.24 -17.52 -18.93
N GLY A 93 -11.59 -18.30 -18.04
CA GLY A 93 -12.05 -19.63 -17.64
C GLY A 93 -11.90 -20.72 -18.71
N ASN A 94 -11.08 -20.46 -19.73
CA ASN A 94 -10.80 -21.40 -20.83
C ASN A 94 -9.59 -22.30 -20.57
N ALA A 95 -8.80 -22.02 -19.53
CA ALA A 95 -7.61 -22.79 -19.15
C ALA A 95 -7.47 -22.90 -17.62
N PRO A 96 -6.91 -24.01 -17.11
CA PRO A 96 -6.62 -24.16 -15.69
C PRO A 96 -5.49 -23.20 -15.25
N ALA A 97 -5.54 -22.73 -14.01
CA ALA A 97 -4.53 -21.82 -13.47
C ALA A 97 -3.12 -22.44 -13.36
N VAL A 98 -3.04 -23.77 -13.31
CA VAL A 98 -1.77 -24.51 -13.30
C VAL A 98 -1.32 -24.75 -14.75
N LYS A 99 -0.10 -24.32 -15.08
CA LYS A 99 0.52 -24.69 -16.36
C LYS A 99 0.86 -26.19 -16.37
N PRO A 100 0.59 -26.91 -17.47
CA PRO A 100 1.07 -28.29 -17.60
C PRO A 100 2.62 -28.30 -17.57
N GLY A 101 3.21 -29.02 -16.61
CA GLY A 101 4.67 -29.21 -16.51
C GLY A 101 5.37 -28.68 -15.26
N HIS A 102 4.64 -28.26 -14.22
CA HIS A 102 5.20 -28.00 -12.88
C HIS A 102 4.50 -28.91 -11.86
N GLU A 103 5.01 -30.14 -11.74
CA GLU A 103 4.83 -31.02 -10.57
C GLU A 103 5.96 -30.79 -9.56
#